data_AF-A0A4R8XNG1-F1
#
_entry.id   AF-A0A4R8XNG1-F1
#
_cell.length_a   1.000
_cell.length_b   1.000
_cell.length_c   1.000
_cell.angle_alpha   90.00
_cell.angle_beta   90.00
_cell.angle_gamma   90.00
#
_symmetry.space_group_name_H-M   'P 1'
#
loop_
_entity.id
_entity.type
_entity.pdbx_description
1 polymer ?
#
loop_
_entity_poly.entity_id
_entity_poly.type
_entity_poly.pdbx_seq_one_letter_code
_entity_poly.pdbx_strand_id
1 'polypeptide(L)'
;MSDVLREKNRPASPAHRTRCIRLMLVGSFIGLFAPIFGFLVGTIVRTDAIVAGLEPLLFWMMLGMFVGMAGVGVALIGALQWVGGKHNLP
;
A
#
# COMPACT_ATOMS: atom_id res chain seq x y z
N MET A 1 20.61 23.80 -23.09
CA MET A 1 19.67 24.35 -22.07
C MET A 1 18.20 24.06 -22.43
N SER A 2 17.81 24.15 -23.70
CA SER A 2 16.46 23.86 -24.20
C SER A 2 16.01 22.41 -24.02
N ASP A 3 16.89 21.42 -24.22
CA ASP A 3 16.49 20.00 -24.13
C ASP A 3 16.18 19.53 -22.71
N VAL A 4 16.91 20.05 -21.71
CA VAL A 4 16.64 19.77 -20.29
C VAL A 4 15.28 20.34 -19.85
N LEU A 5 14.91 21.51 -20.36
CA LEU A 5 13.59 22.10 -20.12
C LEU A 5 12.48 21.34 -20.87
N ARG A 6 12.77 20.82 -22.07
CA ARG A 6 11.84 20.03 -22.88
C ARG A 6 11.54 18.67 -22.26
N GLU A 7 12.55 18.01 -21.71
CA GLU A 7 12.42 16.73 -21.01
C GLU A 7 11.64 16.90 -19.69
N LYS A 8 11.92 17.99 -18.95
CA LYS A 8 11.21 18.33 -17.71
C LYS A 8 9.74 18.72 -17.92
N ASN A 9 9.38 19.26 -19.09
CA ASN A 9 8.00 19.63 -19.47
C ASN A 9 7.27 18.55 -20.25
N ARG A 10 7.83 17.35 -20.40
CA ARG A 10 7.13 16.24 -21.06
C ARG A 10 5.91 15.87 -20.21
N PRO A 11 4.68 15.89 -20.77
CA PRO A 11 3.50 15.53 -20.01
C PRO A 11 3.64 14.10 -19.52
N ALA A 12 3.37 13.88 -18.23
CA ALA A 12 3.46 12.55 -17.64
C ALA A 12 2.55 11.58 -18.42
N SER A 13 3.15 10.52 -18.96
CA SER A 13 2.46 9.52 -19.78
C SER A 13 1.21 9.00 -19.05
N PRO A 14 0.07 8.85 -19.74
CA PRO A 14 -1.16 8.29 -19.15
C PRO A 14 -0.95 6.93 -18.46
N ALA A 15 0.00 6.13 -18.96
CA ALA A 15 0.40 4.86 -18.37
C ALA A 15 1.03 5.03 -16.98
N HIS A 16 1.78 6.12 -16.75
CA HIS A 16 2.41 6.40 -15.46
C HIS A 16 1.39 6.85 -14.41
N ARG A 17 0.43 7.70 -14.81
CA ARG A 17 -0.72 8.10 -13.97
C ARG A 17 -1.55 6.89 -13.55
N THR A 18 -1.90 6.03 -14.49
CA THR A 18 -2.69 4.81 -14.23
C THR A 18 -1.98 3.88 -13.25
N ARG A 19 -0.65 3.74 -13.37
CA ARG A 19 0.15 2.93 -12.45
C ARG A 19 0.18 3.52 -11.03
N CYS A 20 0.33 4.84 -10.89
CA CYS A 20 0.33 5.50 -9.59
C CYS A 20 -1.02 5.34 -8.87
N ILE A 21 -2.14 5.55 -9.58
CA ILE A 21 -3.48 5.38 -9.04
C ILE A 21 -3.72 3.92 -8.63
N ARG A 22 -3.27 2.95 -9.44
CA ARG A 22 -3.36 1.52 -9.08
C ARG A 22 -2.56 1.21 -7.81
N LEU A 23 -1.35 1.74 -7.67
CA LEU A 23 -0.52 1.54 -6.49
C LEU A 23 -1.16 2.15 -5.24
N MET A 24 -1.73 3.35 -5.34
CA MET A 24 -2.51 3.96 -4.26
C MET A 24 -3.69 3.07 -3.86
N LEU A 25 -4.53 2.69 -4.81
CA LEU A 25 -5.75 1.91 -4.53
C LEU A 25 -5.44 0.54 -3.94
N VAL A 26 -4.49 -0.20 -4.52
CA VAL A 26 -4.11 -1.53 -4.03
C VAL A 26 -3.46 -1.41 -2.65
N GLY A 27 -2.55 -0.45 -2.47
CA GLY A 27 -1.89 -0.23 -1.19
C GLY A 27 -2.88 0.15 -0.08
N SER A 28 -3.80 1.08 -0.35
CA SER A 28 -4.84 1.48 0.60
C SER A 28 -5.81 0.35 0.93
N PHE A 29 -6.19 -0.45 -0.08
CA PHE A 29 -7.05 -1.62 0.13
C PHE A 29 -6.36 -2.64 1.05
N ILE A 30 -5.10 -3.00 0.76
CA ILE A 30 -4.34 -3.92 1.61
C ILE A 30 -4.13 -3.33 3.00
N GLY A 31 -3.77 -2.05 3.09
CA GLY A 31 -3.55 -1.35 4.36
C GLY A 31 -4.77 -1.35 5.28
N LEU A 32 -5.96 -1.17 4.70
CA LEU A 32 -7.21 -1.14 5.45
C LEU A 32 -7.69 -2.54 5.83
N PHE A 33 -7.66 -3.49 4.89
CA PHE A 33 -8.28 -4.79 5.08
C PHE A 33 -7.37 -5.83 5.73
N ALA A 34 -6.04 -5.76 5.57
CA ALA A 34 -5.14 -6.76 6.12
C ALA A 34 -5.23 -6.90 7.65
N PRO A 35 -5.31 -5.81 8.46
CA PRO A 35 -5.53 -5.95 9.91
C PRO A 35 -6.88 -6.58 10.25
N ILE A 36 -7.94 -6.23 9.51
CA ILE A 36 -9.30 -6.77 9.71
C ILE A 36 -9.32 -8.28 9.40
N PHE A 37 -8.67 -8.70 8.33
CA PHE A 37 -8.51 -10.12 8.00
C PHE A 37 -7.65 -10.84 9.04
N GLY A 38 -6.57 -10.22 9.53
CA GLY A 38 -5.76 -10.77 10.61
C GLY A 38 -6.56 -11.02 11.88
N PHE A 39 -7.43 -10.08 12.26
CA PHE A 39 -8.37 -10.25 13.37
C PHE A 39 -9.37 -11.39 13.09
N LEU A 40 -10.00 -11.41 11.92
CA LEU A 40 -11.01 -12.43 11.57
C LEU A 40 -10.41 -13.85 11.51
N VAL A 41 -9.22 -14.01 10.94
CA VAL A 41 -8.53 -15.31 10.95
C VAL A 41 -8.14 -15.69 12.37
N GLY A 42 -7.65 -14.72 13.15
CA GLY A 42 -7.30 -14.92 14.55
C GLY A 42 -8.44 -15.37 15.45
N THR A 43 -9.69 -14.96 15.16
CA THR A 43 -10.88 -15.42 15.90
C THR A 43 -11.40 -16.78 15.44
N ILE A 44 -11.16 -17.16 14.19
CA ILE A 44 -11.56 -18.48 13.65
C ILE A 44 -10.59 -19.57 14.10
N VAL A 45 -9.29 -19.26 14.17
CA VAL A 45 -8.26 -20.23 14.59
C VAL A 45 -8.37 -20.46 16.09
N ARG A 46 -8.69 -21.71 16.47
CA ARG A 46 -8.91 -22.17 17.85
C ARG A 46 -7.95 -21.57 18.87
N THR A 47 -8.51 -20.97 19.92
CA THR A 47 -7.83 -20.34 21.06
C THR A 47 -6.99 -21.31 21.92
N ASP A 48 -7.23 -22.60 21.79
CA ASP A 48 -6.57 -23.69 22.51
C ASP A 48 -5.19 -24.07 21.94
N ALA A 49 -4.79 -23.46 20.83
CA ALA A 49 -3.45 -23.59 20.26
C ALA A 49 -2.62 -22.34 20.56
N ILE A 50 -1.46 -22.49 21.22
CA ILE A 50 -0.48 -21.41 21.30
C ILE A 50 0.37 -21.46 20.02
N VAL A 51 0.34 -20.38 19.23
CA VAL A 51 1.13 -20.27 18.00
C VAL A 51 2.32 -19.35 18.28
N ALA A 52 3.54 -19.92 18.21
CA ALA A 52 4.78 -19.17 18.47
C ALA A 52 4.84 -18.45 19.84
N GLY A 53 4.19 -19.00 20.87
CA GLY A 53 4.15 -18.42 22.21
C GLY A 53 3.10 -17.30 22.40
N LEU A 54 2.30 -17.00 21.37
CA LEU A 54 1.23 -16.01 21.41
C LEU A 54 -0.15 -16.66 21.25
N GLU A 55 -1.17 -15.99 21.77
CA GLU A 55 -2.55 -16.30 21.45
C GLU A 55 -2.77 -16.14 19.93
N PRO A 56 -3.51 -17.06 19.28
CA PRO A 56 -3.76 -17.03 17.84
C PRO A 56 -4.30 -15.67 17.37
N LEU A 57 -5.21 -15.08 18.14
CA LEU A 57 -5.76 -13.76 17.85
C LEU A 57 -4.67 -12.71 17.71
N LEU A 58 -3.77 -12.64 18.70
CA LEU A 58 -2.67 -11.67 18.71
C LEU A 58 -1.68 -11.95 17.59
N PHE A 59 -1.34 -13.22 17.33
CA PHE A 59 -0.42 -13.60 16.27
C PHE A 59 -0.93 -13.17 14.89
N TRP A 60 -2.17 -13.54 14.54
CA TRP A 60 -2.76 -13.22 13.25
C TRP A 60 -3.07 -11.72 13.08
N MET A 61 -3.49 -11.05 14.15
CA MET A 61 -3.66 -9.59 14.15
C MET A 61 -2.33 -8.87 13.91
N MET A 62 -1.26 -9.28 14.60
CA MET A 62 0.06 -8.69 14.43
C MET A 62 0.59 -8.91 13.01
N LEU A 63 0.41 -10.11 12.46
CA LEU A 63 0.72 -10.40 11.05
C LEU A 63 -0.07 -9.49 10.10
N GLY A 64 -1.38 -9.34 10.34
CA GLY A 64 -2.25 -8.43 9.59
C GLY A 64 -1.81 -6.97 9.66
N MET A 65 -1.30 -6.51 10.81
CA MET A 65 -0.74 -5.16 10.97
C MET A 65 0.56 -4.97 10.17
N PHE A 66 1.46 -5.96 10.15
CA PHE A 66 2.68 -5.88 9.33
C PHE A 66 2.35 -5.84 7.83
N VAL A 67 1.45 -6.71 7.38
CA VAL A 67 0.97 -6.71 5.99
C VAL A 67 0.26 -5.39 5.66
N GLY A 68 -0.57 -4.89 6.58
CA GLY A 68 -1.24 -3.60 6.44
C GLY A 68 -0.25 -2.45 6.32
N MET A 69 0.80 -2.42 7.16
CA MET A 69 1.86 -1.43 7.11
C MET A 69 2.60 -1.45 5.77
N ALA A 70 2.91 -2.64 5.25
CA ALA A 70 3.50 -2.78 3.92
C ALA A 70 2.56 -2.25 2.82
N GLY A 71 1.26 -2.55 2.90
CA GLY A 71 0.23 -2.02 1.99
C GLY A 71 0.16 -0.49 2.00
N VAL A 72 0.13 0.11 3.19
CA VAL A 72 0.19 1.58 3.35
C VAL A 72 1.48 2.14 2.75
N GLY A 73 2.62 1.49 2.93
CA GLY A 73 3.88 1.87 2.30
C GLY A 73 3.78 1.92 0.77
N VAL A 74 3.16 0.90 0.15
CA VAL A 74 2.89 0.88 -1.30
C VAL A 74 1.97 2.03 -1.72
N ALA A 75 0.93 2.33 -0.92
CA ALA A 75 0.02 3.44 -1.19
C ALA A 75 0.75 4.78 -1.17
N LEU A 76 1.61 4.99 -0.16
CA LEU A 76 2.44 6.19 -0.01
C LEU A 76 3.43 6.33 -1.16
N ILE A 77 4.05 5.25 -1.62
CA ILE A 77 4.92 5.28 -2.81
C ILE A 77 4.11 5.70 -4.04
N GLY A 78 2.91 5.14 -4.24
CA GLY A 78 2.00 5.57 -5.31
C GLY A 78 1.63 7.06 -5.20
N ALA A 79 1.42 7.56 -3.99
CA ALA A 79 1.15 8.96 -3.70
C ALA A 79 2.34 9.89 -3.96
N LEU A 80 3.53 9.50 -3.54
CA LEU A 80 4.75 10.24 -3.80
C LEU A 80 5.10 10.25 -5.29
N GLN A 81 4.87 9.16 -6.02
CA GLN A 81 5.04 9.11 -7.47
C GLN A 81 4.01 10.00 -8.18
N TRP A 82 2.78 10.04 -7.69
CA TRP A 82 1.74 10.95 -8.20
C TRP A 82 2.10 12.43 -7.99
N VAL A 83 2.52 12.79 -6.77
CA VAL A 83 2.86 14.18 -6.40
C VAL A 83 4.18 14.61 -7.05
N GLY A 84 5.21 13.76 -7.00
CA GLY A 84 6.54 13.99 -7.57
C GLY A 84 6.56 13.95 -9.10
N GLY A 85 5.62 13.23 -9.72
CA GLY A 85 5.41 13.18 -11.17
C GLY A 85 4.89 14.49 -11.79
N LYS A 86 4.69 15.53 -10.96
CA LYS A 86 4.15 16.84 -11.31
C LYS A 86 2.80 16.80 -12.04
N HIS A 87 1.92 17.60 -11.48
CA HIS A 87 0.89 18.39 -12.12
C HIS A 87 1.46 19.26 -13.28
N ASN A 88 2.19 18.69 -14.24
CA ASN A 88 2.46 19.32 -15.53
C ASN A 88 1.21 19.16 -16.41
N LEU A 89 0.15 19.79 -15.89
CA LEU A 89 -0.91 20.54 -16.56
C LEU A 89 -1.79 19.77 -17.58
N PRO A 90 -3.01 20.24 -17.82
CA PRO A 90 -3.26 21.49 -18.54
C PRO A 90 -3.27 22.74 -17.67
#